data_AF-A0A8C5J266-F1
#
_entry.id   AF-A0A8C5J266-F1
#
_cell.length_a   1.000
_cell.length_b   1.000
_cell.length_c   1.000
_cell.angle_alpha   90.00
_cell.angle_beta   90.00
_cell.angle_gamma   90.00
#
_symmetry.space_group_name_H-M   'P 1'
#
loop_
_entity.id
_entity.type
_entity.pdbx_description
1 polymer ?
#
loop_
_entity_poly.entity_id
_entity_poly.type
_entity_poly.pdbx_seq_one_letter_code
_entity_poly.pdbx_strand_id
1 'polypeptide(L)'
;MGTEVPRGARGRDSGPVFCGVAPEIIEDTLIHLATENEQYVSELPEQAGCFKETRIVEFIFLLAEKWHLDLPTRYQAVELLERFMIKQVEQMWDGRGSTQGPRSSWSSVRDQITNTFVLRLVSCVQLASKLSLHYSRVTSDTALTFLQSIKYSYTKQELLESELAVLNTLQFHINVSTPLAYVELLLEVLGYNGCLLPAKPLHQLCVQLLDLCYLTRETIYDTLLKIALENSTPSKVQIARFLTVKEDFMLLAVGVISTGVFILSPGHWEQAVEHLNCITGITPQSILEFSYAVVRPVVGSTTPEQHRATRSPQDRIPPQK
;
A
#
# COMPACT_ATOMS: atom_id res chain seq x y z
N MET A 1 -30.69 7.82 49.90
CA MET A 1 -29.31 7.27 49.95
C MET A 1 -29.05 6.61 48.61
N GLY A 2 -28.32 7.31 47.75
CA GLY A 2 -27.94 6.81 46.43
C GLY A 2 -26.72 5.91 46.57
N THR A 3 -26.79 4.73 45.96
CA THR A 3 -25.66 3.80 45.86
C THR A 3 -25.10 3.94 44.46
N GLU A 4 -23.96 4.62 44.35
CA GLU A 4 -23.17 4.71 43.13
C GLU A 4 -22.64 3.32 42.75
N VAL A 5 -22.91 2.91 41.51
CA VAL A 5 -22.29 1.73 40.89
C VAL A 5 -21.04 2.22 40.13
N PRO A 6 -19.87 1.58 40.28
CA PRO A 6 -18.64 2.09 39.68
C PRO A 6 -18.71 2.00 38.15
N ARG A 7 -18.36 3.11 37.49
CA ARG A 7 -18.10 3.16 36.03
C ARG A 7 -16.89 2.29 35.71
N GLY A 8 -17.14 1.04 35.33
CA GLY A 8 -16.14 0.15 34.75
C GLY A 8 -15.63 0.71 33.42
N ALA A 9 -14.31 0.81 33.31
CA ALA A 9 -13.58 1.30 32.14
C ALA A 9 -14.00 0.54 30.86
N ARG A 10 -14.67 1.24 29.95
CA ARG A 10 -14.81 0.81 28.54
C ARG A 10 -13.52 1.17 27.81
N GLY A 11 -12.54 0.29 27.94
CA GLY A 11 -11.35 0.24 27.11
C GLY A 11 -11.02 -1.23 26.88
N ARG A 12 -11.87 -1.94 26.12
CA ARG A 12 -11.53 -3.27 25.64
C ARG A 12 -11.00 -3.09 24.23
N ASP A 13 -9.67 -3.15 24.11
CA ASP A 13 -8.97 -3.41 22.84
C ASP A 13 -9.50 -4.73 22.27
N SER A 14 -10.54 -4.60 21.46
CA SER A 14 -11.15 -5.71 20.74
C SER A 14 -10.41 -5.82 19.42
N GLY A 15 -9.14 -6.23 19.48
CA GLY A 15 -8.39 -6.62 18.28
C GLY A 15 -9.16 -7.71 17.51
N PRO A 16 -8.92 -7.85 16.20
CA PRO A 16 -9.67 -8.77 15.36
C PRO A 16 -9.61 -10.20 15.91
N VAL A 17 -10.76 -10.88 15.87
CA VAL A 17 -10.90 -12.31 16.16
C VAL A 17 -11.06 -12.99 14.82
N PHE A 18 -10.05 -13.76 14.43
CA PHE A 18 -10.10 -14.59 13.24
C PHE A 18 -10.67 -15.98 13.59
N CYS A 19 -11.12 -16.73 12.60
CA CYS A 19 -11.86 -18.01 12.70
C CYS A 19 -13.32 -17.87 13.16
N GLY A 20 -13.94 -16.71 12.93
CA GLY A 20 -15.32 -16.42 13.33
C GLY A 20 -16.33 -16.47 12.19
N VAL A 21 -15.85 -16.56 10.95
CA VAL A 21 -16.67 -16.48 9.74
C VAL A 21 -17.03 -17.89 9.24
N ALA A 22 -18.24 -18.04 8.69
CA ALA A 22 -18.66 -19.32 8.12
C ALA A 22 -17.79 -19.69 6.90
N PRO A 23 -17.41 -20.97 6.71
CA PRO A 23 -16.52 -21.39 5.64
C PRO A 23 -17.00 -20.99 4.25
N GLU A 24 -18.30 -21.07 4.02
CA GLU A 24 -18.92 -20.73 2.74
C GLU A 24 -18.74 -19.24 2.41
N ILE A 25 -18.80 -18.37 3.42
CA ILE A 25 -18.59 -16.93 3.26
C ILE A 25 -17.12 -16.63 3.00
N ILE A 26 -16.20 -17.34 3.66
CA ILE A 26 -14.75 -17.19 3.43
C ILE A 26 -14.41 -17.57 1.99
N GLU A 27 -14.93 -18.72 1.52
CA GLU A 27 -14.71 -19.21 0.16
C GLU A 27 -15.29 -18.24 -0.89
N ASP A 28 -16.54 -17.82 -0.74
CA ASP A 28 -17.18 -16.86 -1.65
C ASP A 28 -16.41 -15.53 -1.71
N THR A 29 -15.96 -15.04 -0.55
CA THR A 29 -15.19 -13.78 -0.47
C THR A 29 -13.80 -13.94 -1.10
N LEU A 30 -13.15 -15.09 -0.95
CA LEU A 30 -11.87 -15.39 -1.57
C LEU A 30 -11.96 -15.46 -3.08
N ILE A 31 -12.97 -16.15 -3.61
CA ILE A 31 -13.24 -16.21 -5.06
C ILE A 31 -13.49 -14.79 -5.59
N HIS A 32 -14.28 -14.00 -4.87
CA HIS A 32 -14.58 -12.62 -5.25
C HIS A 32 -13.32 -11.75 -5.31
N LEU A 33 -12.51 -11.71 -4.25
CA LEU A 33 -11.27 -10.91 -4.21
C LEU A 33 -10.25 -11.40 -5.23
N ALA A 34 -10.10 -12.71 -5.44
CA ALA A 34 -9.20 -13.25 -6.44
C ALA A 34 -9.62 -12.83 -7.86
N THR A 35 -10.92 -12.90 -8.16
CA THR A 35 -11.48 -12.48 -9.45
C THR A 35 -11.34 -10.96 -9.66
N GLU A 36 -11.61 -10.16 -8.62
CA GLU A 36 -11.43 -8.70 -8.67
C GLU A 36 -9.98 -8.33 -8.95
N ASN A 37 -9.02 -8.98 -8.27
CA ASN A 37 -7.59 -8.76 -8.47
C ASN A 37 -7.13 -9.16 -9.88
N GLU A 38 -7.57 -10.33 -10.38
CA GLU A 38 -7.22 -10.78 -11.74
C GLU A 38 -7.78 -9.83 -12.81
N GLN A 39 -9.03 -9.40 -12.66
CA GLN A 39 -9.63 -8.43 -13.56
C GLN A 39 -8.86 -7.10 -13.52
N TYR A 40 -8.56 -6.60 -12.31
CA TYR A 40 -7.80 -5.37 -12.14
C TYR A 40 -6.42 -5.44 -12.79
N VAL A 41 -5.69 -6.54 -12.57
CA VAL A 41 -4.34 -6.76 -13.12
C VAL A 41 -4.35 -6.94 -14.65
N SER A 42 -5.40 -7.55 -15.21
CA SER A 42 -5.53 -7.75 -16.66
C SER A 42 -5.91 -6.48 -17.43
N GLU A 43 -6.63 -5.55 -16.79
CA GLU A 43 -7.08 -4.28 -17.37
C GLU A 43 -6.21 -3.08 -16.93
N LEU A 44 -4.96 -3.32 -16.52
CA LEU A 44 -4.09 -2.26 -15.98
C LEU A 44 -3.79 -1.17 -17.03
N PRO A 45 -4.01 0.11 -16.69
CA PRO A 45 -3.55 1.22 -17.51
C PRO A 45 -2.01 1.31 -17.46
N GLU A 46 -1.41 1.83 -18.54
CA GLU A 46 0.06 1.98 -18.63
C GLU A 46 0.64 2.86 -17.52
N GLN A 47 -0.17 3.77 -16.96
CA GLN A 47 0.19 4.70 -15.91
C GLN A 47 -0.07 4.16 -14.50
N ALA A 48 -0.43 2.88 -14.34
CA ALA A 48 -0.67 2.32 -13.01
C ALA A 48 0.59 2.41 -12.12
N GLY A 49 0.36 2.71 -10.85
CA GLY A 49 1.38 2.93 -9.83
C GLY A 49 2.05 4.30 -9.87
N CYS A 50 1.75 5.17 -10.85
CA CYS A 50 2.41 6.47 -11.00
C CYS A 50 2.02 7.49 -9.90
N PHE A 51 0.87 7.35 -9.25
CA PHE A 51 0.46 8.21 -8.14
C PHE A 51 0.58 7.51 -6.77
N LYS A 52 1.26 6.35 -6.73
CA LYS A 52 1.67 5.63 -5.52
C LYS A 52 3.14 5.89 -5.13
N GLU A 53 3.71 7.02 -5.56
CA GLU A 53 5.06 7.44 -5.14
C GLU A 53 5.11 7.68 -3.62
N THR A 54 6.27 7.41 -3.00
CA THR A 54 6.47 7.49 -1.54
C THR A 54 5.95 8.79 -0.94
N ARG A 55 6.22 9.94 -1.55
CA ARG A 55 5.79 11.25 -1.02
C ARG A 55 4.28 11.44 -1.03
N ILE A 56 3.59 10.88 -2.02
CA ILE A 56 2.12 10.98 -2.14
C ILE A 56 1.49 10.09 -1.08
N VAL A 57 1.96 8.85 -0.97
CA VAL A 57 1.52 7.88 0.03
C VAL A 57 1.77 8.42 1.45
N GLU A 58 2.97 8.91 1.73
CA GLU A 58 3.34 9.51 3.01
C GLU A 58 2.42 10.68 3.37
N PHE A 59 2.12 11.58 2.41
CA PHE A 59 1.17 12.66 2.63
C PHE A 59 -0.19 12.10 3.07
N ILE A 60 -0.73 11.15 2.32
CA ILE A 60 -2.04 10.55 2.62
C ILE A 60 -2.04 9.89 4.00
N PHE A 61 -0.98 9.16 4.34
CA PHE A 61 -0.88 8.45 5.62
C PHE A 61 -0.79 9.42 6.80
N LEU A 62 0.04 10.47 6.69
CA LEU A 62 0.12 11.52 7.70
C LEU A 62 -1.20 12.28 7.85
N LEU A 63 -1.93 12.48 6.75
CA LEU A 63 -3.24 13.13 6.80
C LEU A 63 -4.29 12.23 7.47
N ALA A 64 -4.28 10.92 7.14
CA ALA A 64 -5.13 9.93 7.78
C ALA A 64 -4.85 9.82 9.29
N GLU A 65 -3.58 9.86 9.69
CA GLU A 65 -3.18 9.89 11.10
C GLU A 65 -3.66 11.17 11.79
N LYS A 66 -3.42 12.35 11.17
CA LYS A 66 -3.87 13.65 11.69
C LYS A 66 -5.39 13.72 11.91
N TRP A 67 -6.16 13.04 11.08
CA TRP A 67 -7.62 12.99 11.16
C TRP A 67 -8.15 11.76 11.90
N HIS A 68 -7.27 10.94 12.49
CA HIS A 68 -7.60 9.74 13.23
C HIS A 68 -8.52 8.79 12.44
N LEU A 69 -8.22 8.62 11.16
CA LEU A 69 -8.94 7.69 10.28
C LEU A 69 -8.54 6.25 10.60
N ASP A 70 -9.48 5.33 10.39
CA ASP A 70 -9.27 3.90 10.49
C ASP A 70 -8.26 3.39 9.45
N LEU A 71 -7.67 2.21 9.74
CA LEU A 71 -6.62 1.62 8.92
C LEU A 71 -7.03 1.43 7.45
N PRO A 72 -8.21 0.88 7.10
CA PRO A 72 -8.57 0.69 5.69
C PRO A 72 -8.67 2.02 4.91
N THR A 73 -9.08 3.11 5.56
CA THR A 73 -9.33 4.40 4.92
C THR A 73 -8.07 5.01 4.30
N ARG A 74 -6.89 4.81 4.90
CA ARG A 74 -5.64 5.35 4.32
C ARG A 74 -5.29 4.69 2.99
N TYR A 75 -5.45 3.36 2.90
CA TYR A 75 -5.21 2.62 1.66
C TYR A 75 -6.29 2.96 0.63
N GLN A 76 -7.55 3.03 1.06
CA GLN A 76 -8.66 3.43 0.20
C GLN A 76 -8.42 4.80 -0.45
N ALA A 77 -7.90 5.77 0.32
CA ALA A 77 -7.59 7.09 -0.21
C ALA A 77 -6.46 7.06 -1.26
N VAL A 78 -5.43 6.23 -1.08
CA VAL A 78 -4.37 6.03 -2.07
C VAL A 78 -4.96 5.44 -3.36
N GLU A 79 -5.77 4.38 -3.26
CA GLU A 79 -6.36 3.73 -4.43
C GLU A 79 -7.37 4.61 -5.16
N LEU A 80 -8.13 5.44 -4.44
CA LEU A 80 -9.02 6.44 -5.05
C LEU A 80 -8.23 7.51 -5.81
N LEU A 81 -7.15 8.02 -5.21
CA LEU A 81 -6.32 9.04 -5.86
C LEU A 81 -5.68 8.48 -7.13
N GLU A 82 -5.07 7.29 -7.05
CA GLU A 82 -4.45 6.63 -8.19
C GLU A 82 -5.42 6.53 -9.38
N ARG A 83 -6.56 5.87 -9.16
CA ARG A 83 -7.55 5.62 -10.21
C ARG A 83 -8.12 6.92 -10.78
N PHE A 84 -8.33 7.92 -9.93
CA PHE A 84 -8.83 9.22 -10.37
C PHE A 84 -7.80 9.94 -11.24
N MET A 85 -6.54 9.98 -10.80
CA MET A 85 -5.49 10.73 -11.47
C MET A 85 -5.14 10.12 -12.84
N ILE A 86 -5.13 8.79 -12.96
CA ILE A 86 -4.95 8.11 -14.26
C ILE A 86 -6.05 8.54 -15.23
N LYS A 87 -7.33 8.37 -14.85
CA LYS A 87 -8.46 8.75 -15.71
C LYS A 87 -8.49 10.25 -16.03
N GLN A 88 -8.08 11.09 -15.08
CA GLN A 88 -7.99 12.53 -15.32
C GLN A 88 -6.95 12.84 -16.41
N VAL A 89 -5.77 12.21 -16.35
CA VAL A 89 -4.70 12.37 -17.36
C VAL A 89 -5.16 11.89 -18.73
N GLU A 90 -5.80 10.72 -18.80
CA GLU A 90 -6.37 10.16 -20.04
C GLU A 90 -7.40 11.12 -20.67
N GLN A 91 -8.36 11.62 -19.88
CA GLN A 91 -9.38 12.55 -20.36
C GLN A 91 -8.79 13.87 -20.89
N MET A 92 -7.74 14.39 -20.25
CA MET A 92 -7.05 15.60 -20.71
C MET A 92 -6.25 15.38 -21.98
N TRP A 93 -5.78 14.15 -22.22
CA TRP A 93 -5.11 13.76 -23.46
C TRP A 93 -6.10 13.64 -24.61
N ASP A 94 -7.19 12.90 -24.41
CA ASP A 94 -8.21 12.64 -25.43
C ASP A 94 -8.98 13.90 -25.83
N GLY A 95 -9.29 14.77 -24.86
CA GLY A 95 -10.00 16.03 -25.10
C GLY A 95 -9.24 17.06 -25.94
N ARG A 96 -7.95 16.84 -26.25
CA ARG A 96 -7.09 17.78 -26.99
C ARG A 96 -6.58 17.26 -28.33
N GLY A 97 -6.98 16.05 -28.72
CA GLY A 97 -6.63 15.44 -30.01
C GLY A 97 -7.32 16.08 -31.22
N SER A 98 -7.05 17.36 -31.52
CA SER A 98 -7.33 17.91 -32.88
C SER A 98 -6.65 19.24 -33.22
N THR A 99 -6.18 20.08 -32.28
CA THR A 99 -5.92 21.51 -32.65
C THR A 99 -4.66 22.20 -32.09
N GLN A 100 -3.86 21.61 -31.20
CA GLN A 100 -2.66 22.30 -30.69
C GLN A 100 -1.41 21.41 -30.59
N GLY A 101 -0.25 22.00 -30.90
CA GLY A 101 1.03 21.29 -31.01
C GLY A 101 1.47 20.59 -29.71
N PRO A 102 2.23 19.48 -29.81
CA PRO A 102 2.41 18.51 -28.71
C PRO A 102 3.05 19.08 -27.43
N ARG A 103 3.97 20.05 -27.55
CA ARG A 103 4.82 20.50 -26.44
C ARG A 103 4.22 21.63 -25.60
N SER A 104 3.41 22.51 -26.21
CA SER A 104 2.69 23.59 -25.50
C SER A 104 1.43 23.08 -24.80
N SER A 105 0.83 22.01 -25.32
CA SER A 105 -0.33 21.36 -24.70
C SER A 105 0.06 20.66 -23.39
N TRP A 106 1.20 19.94 -23.37
CA TRP A 106 1.65 19.18 -22.20
C TRP A 106 2.00 20.05 -20.98
N SER A 107 2.68 21.18 -21.17
CA SER A 107 2.98 22.09 -20.04
C SER A 107 1.71 22.60 -19.38
N SER A 108 0.69 22.97 -20.17
CA SER A 108 -0.59 23.45 -19.64
C SER A 108 -1.37 22.37 -18.88
N VAL A 109 -1.36 21.12 -19.36
CA VAL A 109 -1.98 19.98 -18.68
C VAL A 109 -1.26 19.69 -17.36
N ARG A 110 0.07 19.69 -17.37
CA ARG A 110 0.89 19.49 -16.17
C ARG A 110 0.65 20.57 -15.12
N ASP A 111 0.57 21.83 -15.54
CA ASP A 111 0.32 22.95 -14.63
C ASP A 111 -1.08 22.84 -14.00
N GLN A 112 -2.09 22.45 -14.80
CA GLN A 112 -3.45 22.23 -14.31
C GLN A 112 -3.54 21.09 -13.29
N ILE A 113 -2.87 19.96 -13.56
CA ILE A 113 -2.76 18.84 -12.61
C ILE A 113 -2.10 19.33 -11.32
N THR A 114 -0.94 19.96 -11.44
CA THR A 114 -0.12 20.38 -10.29
C THR A 114 -0.87 21.36 -9.39
N ASN A 115 -1.57 22.33 -9.99
CA ASN A 115 -2.32 23.35 -9.25
C ASN A 115 -3.54 22.79 -8.50
N THR A 116 -4.09 21.66 -8.94
CA THR A 116 -5.26 21.04 -8.30
C THR A 116 -4.92 19.80 -7.50
N PHE A 117 -3.70 19.26 -7.62
CA PHE A 117 -3.30 17.98 -7.05
C PHE A 117 -3.58 17.85 -5.55
N VAL A 118 -3.19 18.85 -4.76
CA VAL A 118 -3.42 18.83 -3.30
C VAL A 118 -4.91 18.85 -2.96
N LEU A 119 -5.73 19.61 -3.71
CA LEU A 119 -7.18 19.61 -3.55
C LEU A 119 -7.77 18.23 -3.87
N ARG A 120 -7.30 17.60 -4.96
CA ARG A 120 -7.73 16.24 -5.37
C ARG A 120 -7.36 15.19 -4.34
N LEU A 121 -6.12 15.22 -3.83
CA LEU A 121 -5.63 14.35 -2.77
C LEU A 121 -6.50 14.47 -1.51
N VAL A 122 -6.71 15.69 -1.02
CA VAL A 122 -7.57 15.95 0.15
C VAL A 122 -9.01 15.47 -0.09
N SER A 123 -9.55 15.68 -1.29
CA SER A 123 -10.88 15.20 -1.66
C SER A 123 -10.98 13.67 -1.64
N CYS A 124 -9.95 12.96 -2.12
CA CYS A 124 -9.91 11.49 -2.08
C CYS A 124 -9.87 10.97 -0.63
N VAL A 125 -9.10 11.60 0.25
CA VAL A 125 -9.07 11.25 1.69
C VAL A 125 -10.42 11.53 2.36
N GLN A 126 -11.07 12.64 2.02
CA GLN A 126 -12.42 12.94 2.52
C GLN A 126 -13.43 11.89 2.04
N LEU A 127 -13.45 11.55 0.75
CA LEU A 127 -14.33 10.53 0.20
C LEU A 127 -14.11 9.17 0.86
N ALA A 128 -12.84 8.75 1.03
CA ALA A 128 -12.51 7.52 1.75
C ALA A 128 -13.05 7.54 3.20
N SER A 129 -12.89 8.66 3.91
CA SER A 129 -13.42 8.80 5.28
C SER A 129 -14.96 8.76 5.36
N LYS A 130 -15.65 9.10 4.27
CA LYS A 130 -17.11 9.04 4.17
C LYS A 130 -17.62 7.64 3.84
N LEU A 131 -16.80 6.83 3.17
CA LEU A 131 -17.07 5.44 2.87
C LEU A 131 -16.85 4.54 4.09
N SER A 132 -15.90 4.90 4.94
CA SER A 132 -15.71 4.19 6.20
C SER A 132 -16.96 4.28 7.06
N LEU A 133 -17.35 3.13 7.64
CA LEU A 133 -18.42 3.04 8.63
C LEU A 133 -17.98 3.57 10.01
N HIS A 134 -16.71 3.99 10.15
CA HIS A 134 -16.17 4.55 11.38
C HIS A 134 -16.63 6.00 11.61
N TYR A 135 -16.75 6.41 12.88
CA TYR A 135 -17.31 7.71 13.27
C TYR A 135 -16.42 8.91 12.89
N SER A 136 -15.17 8.68 12.48
CA SER A 136 -14.17 9.70 12.12
C SER A 136 -14.35 10.25 10.71
N ARG A 137 -15.56 10.71 10.37
CA ARG A 137 -15.85 11.31 9.07
C ARG A 137 -15.22 12.70 8.97
N VAL A 138 -14.41 12.93 7.94
CA VAL A 138 -13.80 14.24 7.71
C VAL A 138 -14.85 15.20 7.17
N THR A 139 -15.05 16.33 7.86
CA THR A 139 -15.96 17.39 7.41
C THR A 139 -15.28 18.32 6.41
N SER A 140 -16.07 19.04 5.60
CA SER A 140 -15.54 20.08 4.71
C SER A 140 -14.74 21.14 5.47
N ASP A 141 -15.20 21.53 6.66
CA ASP A 141 -14.55 22.57 7.46
C ASP A 141 -13.19 22.09 7.99
N THR A 142 -13.08 20.81 8.38
CA THR A 142 -11.80 20.18 8.75
C THR A 142 -10.78 20.21 7.61
N ALA A 143 -11.21 19.85 6.39
CA ALA A 143 -10.32 19.85 5.23
C ALA A 143 -9.94 21.25 4.76
N LEU A 144 -10.89 22.20 4.77
CA LEU A 144 -10.58 23.60 4.42
C LEU A 144 -9.60 24.21 5.43
N THR A 145 -9.79 23.96 6.73
CA THR A 145 -8.85 24.41 7.76
C THR A 145 -7.45 23.82 7.53
N PHE A 146 -7.38 22.54 7.15
CA PHE A 146 -6.11 21.92 6.78
C PHE A 146 -5.48 22.58 5.54
N LEU A 147 -6.23 22.74 4.45
CA LEU A 147 -5.75 23.35 3.21
C LEU A 147 -5.25 24.79 3.46
N GLN A 148 -5.97 25.57 4.26
CA GLN A 148 -5.53 26.91 4.69
C GLN A 148 -4.21 26.87 5.46
N SER A 149 -4.03 25.88 6.36
CA SER A 149 -2.79 25.73 7.13
C SER A 149 -1.55 25.45 6.26
N ILE A 150 -1.73 24.86 5.08
CA ILE A 150 -0.67 24.61 4.09
C ILE A 150 -0.68 25.64 2.95
N LYS A 151 -1.29 26.82 3.18
CA LYS A 151 -1.34 27.99 2.28
C LYS A 151 -2.16 27.81 1.00
N TYR A 152 -3.06 26.83 0.97
CA TYR A 152 -4.05 26.68 -0.10
C TYR A 152 -5.38 27.33 0.31
N SER A 153 -5.85 28.28 -0.50
CA SER A 153 -7.11 29.00 -0.25
C SER A 153 -8.17 28.48 -1.21
N TYR A 154 -8.96 27.52 -0.74
CA TYR A 154 -10.13 27.01 -1.46
C TYR A 154 -11.42 27.34 -0.70
N THR A 155 -12.50 27.44 -1.45
CA THR A 155 -13.86 27.59 -0.94
C THR A 155 -14.49 26.21 -0.70
N LYS A 156 -15.55 26.18 0.11
CA LYS A 156 -16.35 24.98 0.31
C LYS A 156 -16.97 24.46 -0.99
N GLN A 157 -17.33 25.38 -1.89
CA GLN A 157 -17.86 25.05 -3.21
C GLN A 157 -16.81 24.32 -4.07
N GLU A 158 -15.59 24.85 -4.16
CA GLU A 158 -14.51 24.21 -4.92
C GLU A 158 -14.14 22.83 -4.36
N LEU A 159 -14.18 22.66 -3.04
CA LEU A 159 -13.96 21.36 -2.40
C LEU A 159 -15.05 20.35 -2.78
N LEU A 160 -16.33 20.75 -2.73
CA LEU A 160 -17.45 19.89 -3.12
C LEU A 160 -17.43 19.55 -4.62
N GLU A 161 -17.12 20.52 -5.46
CA GLU A 161 -16.93 20.30 -6.90
C GLU A 161 -15.76 19.34 -7.17
N SER A 162 -14.70 19.45 -6.36
CA SER A 162 -13.58 18.51 -6.44
C SER A 162 -13.98 17.09 -6.08
N GLU A 163 -14.72 16.88 -4.98
CA GLU A 163 -15.26 15.56 -4.61
C GLU A 163 -16.20 15.01 -5.69
N LEU A 164 -17.11 15.83 -6.19
CA LEU A 164 -18.05 15.43 -7.24
C LEU A 164 -17.33 15.04 -8.54
N ALA A 165 -16.27 15.75 -8.90
CA ALA A 165 -15.45 15.38 -10.05
C ALA A 165 -14.72 14.05 -9.83
N VAL A 166 -14.22 13.75 -8.62
CA VAL A 166 -13.65 12.42 -8.32
C VAL A 166 -14.71 11.33 -8.49
N LEU A 167 -15.90 11.53 -7.92
CA LEU A 167 -17.02 10.59 -8.03
C LEU A 167 -17.42 10.33 -9.49
N ASN A 168 -17.59 11.40 -10.27
CA ASN A 168 -18.01 11.30 -11.67
C ASN A 168 -16.94 10.66 -12.55
N THR A 169 -15.66 11.05 -12.41
CA THR A 169 -14.56 10.45 -13.17
C THR A 169 -14.44 8.95 -12.88
N LEU A 170 -14.69 8.54 -11.63
CA LEU A 170 -14.70 7.14 -11.22
C LEU A 170 -16.06 6.45 -11.46
N GLN A 171 -17.05 7.12 -12.04
CA GLN A 171 -18.40 6.59 -12.26
C GLN A 171 -19.01 5.98 -10.99
N PHE A 172 -18.75 6.60 -9.83
CA PHE A 172 -19.17 6.13 -8.50
C PHE A 172 -18.65 4.74 -8.09
N HIS A 173 -17.72 4.13 -8.84
CA HIS A 173 -17.03 2.90 -8.47
C HIS A 173 -15.90 3.17 -7.47
N ILE A 174 -16.26 3.69 -6.29
CA ILE A 174 -15.34 4.13 -5.23
C ILE A 174 -15.18 3.14 -4.09
N ASN A 175 -16.00 2.10 -4.01
CA ASN A 175 -15.90 1.04 -3.01
C ASN A 175 -15.11 -0.13 -3.60
N VAL A 176 -13.78 0.01 -3.62
CA VAL A 176 -12.87 -1.04 -4.09
C VAL A 176 -12.20 -1.74 -2.93
N SER A 177 -11.81 -3.00 -3.15
CA SER A 177 -11.13 -3.78 -2.13
C SER A 177 -9.74 -3.21 -1.84
N THR A 178 -9.47 -2.91 -0.57
CA THR A 178 -8.16 -2.42 -0.13
C THR A 178 -7.17 -3.58 0.00
N PRO A 179 -5.84 -3.36 -0.14
CA PRO A 179 -4.84 -4.38 0.14
C PRO A 179 -4.96 -5.00 1.54
N LEU A 180 -5.44 -4.23 2.53
CA LEU A 180 -5.68 -4.74 3.88
C LEU A 180 -6.79 -5.81 3.90
N ALA A 181 -7.82 -5.69 3.05
CA ALA A 181 -8.87 -6.70 2.95
C ALA A 181 -8.32 -8.06 2.48
N TYR A 182 -7.37 -8.06 1.54
CA TYR A 182 -6.68 -9.28 1.10
C TYR A 182 -5.86 -9.90 2.23
N VAL A 183 -5.12 -9.07 2.98
CA VAL A 183 -4.34 -9.51 4.15
C VAL A 183 -5.27 -10.14 5.20
N GLU A 184 -6.34 -9.46 5.57
CA GLU A 184 -7.27 -9.92 6.60
C GLU A 184 -8.00 -11.20 6.18
N LEU A 185 -8.42 -11.30 4.91
CA LEU A 185 -9.03 -12.52 4.39
C LEU A 185 -8.07 -13.70 4.41
N LEU A 186 -6.83 -13.53 3.93
CA LEU A 186 -5.86 -14.62 3.92
C LEU A 186 -5.46 -15.05 5.34
N LEU A 187 -5.39 -14.13 6.30
CA LEU A 187 -5.21 -14.48 7.72
C LEU A 187 -6.40 -15.29 8.27
N GLU A 188 -7.63 -14.96 7.88
CA GLU A 188 -8.83 -15.75 8.23
C GLU A 188 -8.74 -17.18 7.65
N VAL A 189 -8.36 -17.31 6.37
CA VAL A 189 -8.20 -18.61 5.70
C VAL A 189 -7.09 -19.45 6.35
N LEU A 190 -5.96 -18.83 6.72
CA LEU A 190 -4.88 -19.52 7.43
C LEU A 190 -5.32 -20.02 8.81
N GLY A 191 -6.10 -19.21 9.54
CA GLY A 191 -6.70 -19.62 10.80
C GLY A 191 -7.67 -20.78 10.63
N TYR A 192 -8.53 -20.73 9.60
CA TYR A 192 -9.46 -21.81 9.26
C TYR A 192 -8.73 -23.12 8.90
N ASN A 193 -7.62 -23.03 8.17
CA ASN A 193 -6.78 -24.18 7.80
C ASN A 193 -5.95 -24.73 8.98
N GLY A 194 -6.13 -24.19 10.20
CA GLY A 194 -5.49 -24.71 11.41
C GLY A 194 -4.05 -24.25 11.61
N CYS A 195 -3.62 -23.18 10.94
CA CYS A 195 -2.30 -22.60 11.19
C CYS A 195 -2.31 -21.89 12.57
N LEU A 196 -1.56 -22.43 13.54
CA LEU A 196 -1.51 -21.94 14.92
C LEU A 196 -0.65 -20.67 15.05
N LEU A 197 -1.14 -19.57 14.49
CA LEU A 197 -0.46 -18.28 14.48
C LEU A 197 -1.01 -17.34 15.57
N PRO A 198 -0.17 -16.48 16.15
CA PRO A 198 -0.62 -15.45 17.09
C PRO A 198 -1.41 -14.37 16.33
N ALA A 199 -2.71 -14.58 16.15
CA ALA A 199 -3.53 -13.82 15.19
C ALA A 199 -3.50 -12.30 15.40
N LYS A 200 -3.62 -11.82 16.65
CA LYS A 200 -3.57 -10.38 16.96
C LYS A 200 -2.19 -9.75 16.71
N PRO A 201 -1.08 -10.26 17.29
CA PRO A 201 0.26 -9.76 16.98
C PRO A 201 0.60 -9.84 15.49
N LEU A 202 0.19 -10.92 14.82
CA LEU A 202 0.46 -11.10 13.39
C LEU A 202 -0.29 -10.08 12.54
N HIS A 203 -1.57 -9.84 12.80
CA HIS A 203 -2.34 -8.80 12.11
C HIS A 203 -1.71 -7.41 12.30
N GLN A 204 -1.34 -7.06 13.53
CA GLN A 204 -0.68 -5.77 13.82
C GLN A 204 0.63 -5.62 13.05
N LEU A 205 1.46 -6.67 13.00
CA LEU A 205 2.69 -6.64 12.22
C LEU A 205 2.41 -6.59 10.72
N CYS A 206 1.41 -7.30 10.21
CA CYS A 206 1.02 -7.25 8.80
C CYS A 206 0.59 -5.83 8.39
N VAL A 207 -0.15 -5.11 9.23
CA VAL A 207 -0.49 -3.70 8.99
C VAL A 207 0.78 -2.83 8.90
N GLN A 208 1.73 -3.00 9.82
CA GLN A 208 3.00 -2.26 9.78
C GLN A 208 3.84 -2.57 8.54
N LEU A 209 3.90 -3.84 8.15
CA LEU A 209 4.59 -4.30 6.95
C LEU A 209 3.89 -3.80 5.69
N LEU A 210 2.56 -3.73 5.67
CA LEU A 210 1.80 -3.17 4.57
C LEU A 210 2.05 -1.66 4.42
N ASP A 211 2.08 -0.92 5.54
CA ASP A 211 2.49 0.50 5.55
C ASP A 211 3.90 0.67 4.97
N LEU A 212 4.85 -0.16 5.41
CA LEU A 212 6.21 -0.18 4.87
C LEU A 212 6.22 -0.48 3.36
N CYS A 213 5.41 -1.45 2.90
CA CYS A 213 5.33 -1.81 1.48
C CYS A 213 4.83 -0.64 0.61
N TYR A 214 3.89 0.14 1.12
CA TYR A 214 3.39 1.35 0.45
C TYR A 214 4.43 2.49 0.46
N LEU A 215 5.13 2.70 1.59
CA LEU A 215 6.13 3.77 1.73
C LEU A 215 7.43 3.47 0.97
N THR A 216 7.83 2.20 0.88
CA THR A 216 9.08 1.75 0.22
C THR A 216 8.82 0.96 -1.06
N ARG A 217 7.66 1.18 -1.68
CA ARG A 217 7.15 0.48 -2.87
C ARG A 217 8.22 0.33 -3.96
N GLU A 218 8.86 1.43 -4.34
CA GLU A 218 9.92 1.40 -5.37
C GLU A 218 11.07 0.47 -5.00
N THR A 219 11.56 0.54 -3.76
CA THR A 219 12.71 -0.27 -3.32
C THR A 219 12.40 -1.77 -3.29
N ILE A 220 11.21 -2.14 -2.83
CA ILE A 220 10.76 -3.54 -2.75
C ILE A 220 10.60 -4.10 -4.16
N TYR A 221 9.85 -3.41 -5.02
CA TYR A 221 9.56 -3.89 -6.36
C TYR A 221 10.79 -3.83 -7.29
N ASP A 222 11.71 -2.88 -7.11
CA ASP A 222 13.00 -2.89 -7.80
C ASP A 222 13.87 -4.08 -7.37
N THR A 223 13.80 -4.47 -6.10
CA THR A 223 14.49 -5.67 -5.60
C THR A 223 13.90 -6.93 -6.23
N LEU A 224 12.58 -7.05 -6.25
CA LEU A 224 11.88 -8.16 -6.90
C LEU A 224 12.19 -8.24 -8.40
N LEU A 225 12.19 -7.11 -9.11
CA LEU A 225 12.54 -7.06 -10.53
C LEU A 225 13.98 -7.53 -10.77
N LYS A 226 14.92 -7.12 -9.92
CA LYS A 226 16.32 -7.56 -10.01
C LYS A 226 16.47 -9.06 -9.78
N ILE A 227 15.72 -9.62 -8.83
CA ILE A 227 15.72 -11.07 -8.56
C ILE A 227 15.17 -11.83 -9.76
N ALA A 228 14.01 -11.41 -10.29
CA ALA A 228 13.36 -12.04 -11.45
C ALA A 228 14.20 -12.00 -12.73
N LEU A 229 15.16 -11.08 -12.83
CA LEU A 229 16.06 -10.92 -13.97
C LEU A 229 17.48 -11.42 -13.70
N GLU A 230 17.72 -12.10 -12.57
CA GLU A 230 19.04 -12.57 -12.15
C GLU A 230 20.10 -11.44 -12.15
N ASN A 231 19.69 -10.22 -11.78
CA ASN A 231 20.47 -8.98 -11.79
C ASN A 231 20.91 -8.47 -13.18
N SER A 232 20.21 -8.89 -14.25
CA SER A 232 20.39 -8.33 -15.60
C SER A 232 19.73 -6.96 -15.74
N THR A 233 20.20 -6.15 -16.70
CA THR A 233 19.56 -4.86 -17.01
C THR A 233 18.18 -5.08 -17.62
N PRO A 234 17.09 -4.55 -17.03
CA PRO A 234 15.73 -4.77 -17.53
C PRO A 234 15.49 -4.09 -18.88
N SER A 235 14.85 -4.81 -19.81
CA SER A 235 14.30 -4.19 -21.02
C SER A 235 13.01 -3.43 -20.73
N LYS A 236 12.65 -2.46 -21.59
CA LYS A 236 11.39 -1.70 -21.46
C LYS A 236 10.14 -2.60 -21.41
N VAL A 237 10.15 -3.70 -22.18
CA VAL A 237 9.04 -4.66 -22.22
C VAL A 237 8.94 -5.43 -20.90
N GLN A 238 10.06 -5.81 -20.30
CA GLN A 238 10.07 -6.47 -18.99
C GLN A 238 9.59 -5.54 -17.89
N ILE A 239 9.98 -4.26 -17.92
CA ILE A 239 9.50 -3.25 -16.96
C ILE A 239 7.97 -3.08 -17.07
N ALA A 240 7.45 -2.98 -18.29
CA ALA A 240 6.02 -2.85 -18.53
C ALA A 240 5.25 -4.11 -18.05
N ARG A 241 5.78 -5.31 -18.32
CA ARG A 241 5.18 -6.56 -17.82
C ARG A 241 5.26 -6.69 -16.31
N PHE A 242 6.28 -6.11 -15.68
CA PHE A 242 6.44 -6.14 -14.23
C PHE A 242 5.43 -5.25 -13.51
N LEU A 243 4.72 -4.38 -14.23
CA LEU A 243 3.65 -3.57 -13.65
C LEU A 243 2.53 -4.43 -13.05
N THR A 244 2.21 -5.57 -13.67
CA THR A 244 1.23 -6.52 -13.12
C THR A 244 1.64 -7.03 -11.75
N VAL A 245 2.93 -7.30 -11.54
CA VAL A 245 3.50 -7.71 -10.26
C VAL A 245 3.40 -6.59 -9.21
N LYS A 246 3.58 -5.33 -9.63
CA LYS A 246 3.47 -4.16 -8.73
C LYS A 246 2.05 -3.95 -8.24
N GLU A 247 1.05 -4.17 -9.08
CA GLU A 247 -0.34 -3.88 -8.78
C GLU A 247 -1.15 -5.11 -8.33
N ASP A 248 -0.53 -6.28 -8.19
CA ASP A 248 -1.16 -7.50 -7.66
C ASP A 248 -1.28 -7.46 -6.13
N PHE A 249 -2.50 -7.27 -5.63
CA PHE A 249 -2.78 -7.24 -4.19
C PHE A 249 -2.74 -8.62 -3.54
N MET A 250 -3.01 -9.69 -4.28
CA MET A 250 -2.88 -11.04 -3.77
C MET A 250 -1.40 -11.35 -3.48
N LEU A 251 -0.51 -10.99 -4.42
CA LEU A 251 0.94 -11.13 -4.23
C LEU A 251 1.45 -10.28 -3.06
N LEU A 252 1.00 -9.03 -2.98
CA LEU A 252 1.33 -8.15 -1.86
C LEU A 252 0.91 -8.76 -0.51
N ALA A 253 -0.33 -9.28 -0.44
CA ALA A 253 -0.87 -9.85 0.79
C ALA A 253 -0.13 -11.11 1.24
N VAL A 254 0.16 -12.07 0.33
CA VAL A 254 0.95 -13.26 0.69
C VAL A 254 2.37 -12.89 1.12
N GLY A 255 2.98 -11.90 0.47
CA GLY A 255 4.32 -11.41 0.80
C GLY A 255 4.37 -10.76 2.19
N VAL A 256 3.39 -9.92 2.52
CA VAL A 256 3.24 -9.28 3.84
C VAL A 256 3.00 -10.33 4.92
N ILE A 257 2.09 -11.28 4.71
CA ILE A 257 1.78 -12.33 5.70
C ILE A 257 2.98 -13.24 5.92
N SER A 258 3.61 -13.73 4.84
CA SER A 258 4.81 -14.57 4.92
C SER A 258 5.93 -13.87 5.70
N THR A 259 6.16 -12.58 5.43
CA THR A 259 7.14 -11.79 6.17
C THR A 259 6.77 -11.66 7.65
N GLY A 260 5.49 -11.40 7.96
CA GLY A 260 5.01 -11.31 9.34
C GLY A 260 5.18 -12.62 10.11
N VAL A 261 4.86 -13.75 9.48
CA VAL A 261 5.07 -15.09 10.07
C VAL A 261 6.55 -15.37 10.25
N PHE A 262 7.40 -15.04 9.28
CA PHE A 262 8.85 -15.20 9.40
C PHE A 262 9.42 -14.45 10.62
N ILE A 263 8.95 -13.23 10.87
CA ILE A 263 9.43 -12.40 11.98
C ILE A 263 8.90 -12.88 13.34
N LEU A 264 7.60 -13.19 13.43
CA LEU A 264 6.95 -13.51 14.72
C LEU A 264 6.99 -14.99 15.10
N SER A 265 6.98 -15.89 14.12
CA SER A 265 6.85 -17.33 14.32
C SER A 265 7.61 -18.12 13.25
N PRO A 266 8.95 -18.00 13.17
CA PRO A 266 9.76 -18.65 12.15
C PRO A 266 9.51 -20.16 12.02
N GLY A 267 9.19 -20.84 13.14
CA GLY A 267 8.91 -22.28 13.16
C GLY A 267 7.63 -22.71 12.42
N HIS A 268 6.71 -21.78 12.13
CA HIS A 268 5.48 -22.04 11.36
C HIS A 268 5.54 -21.47 9.94
N TRP A 269 6.69 -20.89 9.55
CA TRP A 269 6.82 -20.18 8.27
C TRP A 269 6.62 -21.09 7.07
N GLU A 270 7.27 -22.27 7.05
CA GLU A 270 7.15 -23.23 5.95
C GLU A 270 5.68 -23.67 5.75
N GLN A 271 4.99 -23.98 6.83
CA GLN A 271 3.57 -24.35 6.80
C GLN A 271 2.70 -23.19 6.28
N ALA A 272 2.95 -21.96 6.72
CA ALA A 272 2.19 -20.80 6.25
C ALA A 272 2.41 -20.56 4.74
N VAL A 273 3.64 -20.69 4.25
CA VAL A 273 3.95 -20.56 2.81
C VAL A 273 3.30 -21.67 1.99
N GLU A 274 3.30 -22.90 2.49
CA GLU A 274 2.62 -24.02 1.83
C GLU A 274 1.11 -23.76 1.71
N HIS A 275 0.44 -23.35 2.79
CA HIS A 275 -0.98 -23.00 2.72
C HIS A 275 -1.24 -21.80 1.79
N LEU A 276 -0.43 -20.74 1.85
CA LEU A 276 -0.60 -19.58 0.98
C LEU A 276 -0.45 -19.94 -0.50
N ASN A 277 0.50 -20.82 -0.84
CA ASN A 277 0.62 -21.40 -2.18
C ASN A 277 -0.65 -22.16 -2.56
N CYS A 278 -1.13 -23.09 -1.73
CA CYS A 278 -2.34 -23.86 -2.02
C CYS A 278 -3.59 -22.99 -2.23
N ILE A 279 -3.71 -21.88 -1.48
CA ILE A 279 -4.86 -20.98 -1.53
C ILE A 279 -4.80 -20.08 -2.78
N THR A 280 -3.62 -19.53 -3.10
CA THR A 280 -3.50 -18.44 -4.08
C THR A 280 -2.88 -18.87 -5.41
N GLY A 281 -2.26 -20.05 -5.47
CA GLY A 281 -1.47 -20.51 -6.62
C GLY A 281 -0.12 -19.80 -6.79
N ILE A 282 0.24 -18.87 -5.89
CA ILE A 282 1.51 -18.16 -5.93
C ILE A 282 2.63 -19.09 -5.46
N THR A 283 3.68 -19.20 -6.27
CA THR A 283 4.76 -20.16 -5.99
C THR A 283 5.48 -19.85 -4.67
N PRO A 284 5.97 -20.87 -3.93
CA PRO A 284 6.72 -20.65 -2.70
C PRO A 284 7.97 -19.80 -2.92
N GLN A 285 8.59 -19.94 -4.10
CA GLN A 285 9.74 -19.14 -4.50
C GLN A 285 9.37 -17.65 -4.60
N SER A 286 8.27 -17.30 -5.28
CA SER A 286 7.80 -15.91 -5.36
C SER A 286 7.45 -15.32 -3.98
N ILE A 287 6.83 -16.12 -3.10
CA ILE A 287 6.52 -15.71 -1.71
C ILE A 287 7.82 -15.44 -0.92
N LEU A 288 8.81 -16.31 -1.04
CA LEU A 288 10.13 -16.15 -0.42
C LEU A 288 10.85 -14.90 -0.94
N GLU A 289 10.88 -14.69 -2.25
CA GLU A 289 11.51 -13.54 -2.89
C GLU A 289 10.88 -12.22 -2.44
N PHE A 290 9.55 -12.18 -2.35
CA PHE A 290 8.83 -11.02 -1.81
C PHE A 290 9.20 -10.78 -0.35
N SER A 291 9.21 -11.84 0.47
CA SER A 291 9.56 -11.73 1.88
C SER A 291 10.98 -11.20 2.06
N TYR A 292 11.93 -11.69 1.26
CA TYR A 292 13.29 -11.17 1.21
C TYR A 292 13.34 -9.69 0.80
N ALA A 293 12.58 -9.30 -0.22
CA ALA A 293 12.53 -7.92 -0.69
C ALA A 293 11.98 -6.94 0.37
N VAL A 294 11.06 -7.38 1.23
CA VAL A 294 10.52 -6.59 2.36
C VAL A 294 11.50 -6.54 3.54
N VAL A 295 12.15 -7.65 3.89
CA VAL A 295 13.07 -7.72 5.04
C VAL A 295 14.38 -6.99 4.75
N ARG A 296 14.88 -7.03 3.51
CA ARG A 296 16.18 -6.46 3.14
C ARG A 296 16.32 -4.97 3.49
N PRO A 297 15.36 -4.08 3.18
CA PRO A 297 15.40 -2.68 3.61
C PRO A 297 15.37 -2.50 5.14
N VAL A 298 14.66 -3.37 5.86
CA VAL A 298 14.47 -3.27 7.32
C VAL A 298 15.74 -3.65 8.10
N VAL A 299 16.42 -4.71 7.66
CA VAL A 299 17.66 -5.20 8.31
C VAL A 299 18.87 -4.32 7.94
N GLY A 300 18.75 -3.50 6.90
CA GLY A 300 19.84 -2.71 6.34
C GLY A 300 20.82 -3.60 5.57
N SER A 301 21.45 -3.04 4.53
CA SER A 301 22.61 -3.66 3.90
C SER A 301 23.83 -3.53 4.82
N THR A 302 23.86 -4.27 5.94
CA THR A 302 25.14 -4.57 6.58
C THR A 302 25.85 -5.60 5.70
N THR A 303 26.40 -5.14 4.58
CA THR A 303 27.65 -5.74 4.12
C THR A 303 28.60 -5.63 5.31
N PRO A 304 29.12 -6.74 5.86
CA PRO A 304 30.25 -6.64 6.75
C PRO A 304 31.32 -5.95 5.91
N GLU A 305 31.68 -4.71 6.25
CA GLU A 305 32.94 -4.17 5.80
C GLU A 305 33.97 -5.23 6.17
N GLN A 306 34.56 -5.83 5.14
CA GLN A 306 35.79 -6.59 5.31
C GLN A 306 36.67 -5.71 6.18
N HIS A 307 36.96 -6.19 7.39
CA HIS A 307 38.04 -5.68 8.20
C HIS A 307 39.29 -5.80 7.34
N ARG A 308 39.56 -4.76 6.56
CA ARG A 308 40.81 -4.55 5.88
C ARG A 308 41.76 -4.30 7.02
N ALA A 309 42.45 -5.36 7.43
CA ALA A 309 43.51 -5.30 8.40
C ALA A 309 44.44 -4.16 8.00
N THR A 310 44.31 -3.02 8.66
CA THR A 310 45.33 -1.98 8.72
C THR A 310 46.50 -2.60 9.45
N ARG A 311 47.38 -3.28 8.70
CA ARG A 311 48.75 -3.49 9.13
C ARG A 311 49.39 -2.11 9.20
N SER A 312 49.56 -1.63 10.42
CA SER A 312 50.42 -0.50 10.76
C SER A 312 51.87 -0.79 10.31
N PRO A 313 52.55 0.16 9.65
CA PRO A 313 53.95 0.01 9.27
C PRO A 313 54.84 0.40 10.45
N GLN A 314 55.09 -0.56 11.34
CA GLN A 314 56.21 -0.48 12.28
C GLN A 314 56.88 -1.84 12.32
N ASP A 315 57.87 -2.00 11.45
CA ASP A 315 59.10 -2.76 11.74
C ASP A 315 60.16 -2.36 10.71
N ARG A 316 60.85 -1.26 11.03
CA ARG A 316 62.15 -0.95 10.46
C ARG A 316 63.18 -1.72 11.28
N ILE A 317 63.84 -2.70 10.67
CA ILE A 317 65.13 -3.23 11.15
C ILE A 317 66.19 -2.82 10.10
N PRO A 318 67.30 -2.16 10.49
CA PRO A 318 68.35 -1.76 9.57
C PRO A 318 69.34 -2.91 9.31
N PRO A 319 70.18 -2.83 8.26
CA PRO A 319 71.07 -3.91 7.90
C PRO A 319 72.29 -3.96 8.82
N GLN A 320 72.75 -5.18 9.15
CA GLN A 320 74.10 -5.41 9.66
C GLN A 320 74.84 -6.34 8.69
N LYS A 321 75.92 -5.76 8.13
CA LYS A 321 77.15 -6.33 7.55
C LYS A 321 77.04 -7.48 6.54
#